data_AF-A0AAV0WGV8-F1
#
_entry.id   AF-A0AAV0WGV8-F1
#
_cell.length_a   1.000
_cell.length_b   1.000
_cell.length_c   1.000
_cell.angle_alpha   90.00
_cell.angle_beta   90.00
_cell.angle_gamma   90.00
#
_symmetry.space_group_name_H-M   'P 1'
#
loop_
_entity.id
_entity.type
_entity.pdbx_description
1 polymer ?
#
loop_
_entity_poly.entity_id
_entity_poly.type
_entity_poly.pdbx_seq_one_letter_code
_entity_poly.pdbx_strand_id
1 'polypeptide(L)'
;MLSKSYNIPDSIVNEKEEQLEIVPQNQDHDYFNVCIKASPYVENVTEYIAGFVARKVIRKINCEICKTFLIDNDNSNVLIQLKNRNDALYKPSKDVNFICCVSERWIRSSNLKEMYKKNVINKLYIKIKSEVYNSIFRSSILDEHVSNQNLFTNHRDQLITIIITTFITLRLRHIANQQQKETMGVRKKFTKLILFRNE
;
A
#
# COMPACT_ATOMS: atom_id res chain seq x y z
N MET A 1 4.60 -64.33 40.38
CA MET A 1 5.46 -64.73 41.51
C MET A 1 6.90 -64.74 41.02
N LEU A 2 7.77 -63.97 41.71
CA LEU A 2 9.22 -64.21 41.91
C LEU A 2 10.12 -64.13 40.65
N SER A 3 11.31 -63.51 40.65
CA SER A 3 12.21 -63.09 41.74
C SER A 3 13.36 -62.20 41.23
N LYS A 4 13.62 -61.12 41.98
CA LYS A 4 14.93 -60.60 42.48
C LYS A 4 16.18 -60.57 41.57
N SER A 5 16.54 -59.35 41.16
CA SER A 5 17.71 -58.53 41.56
C SER A 5 19.07 -59.17 41.92
N TYR A 6 20.15 -58.60 41.37
CA TYR A 6 21.41 -58.37 42.07
C TYR A 6 21.95 -56.94 41.77
N ASN A 7 22.19 -56.17 42.84
CA ASN A 7 23.01 -54.95 42.92
C ASN A 7 24.52 -55.37 42.88
N ILE A 8 25.56 -54.54 42.74
CA ILE A 8 25.91 -53.28 43.45
C ILE A 8 27.09 -52.54 42.71
N PRO A 9 27.76 -51.48 43.24
CA PRO A 9 27.98 -50.19 42.58
C PRO A 9 29.48 -49.86 42.38
N ASP A 10 29.82 -48.56 42.24
CA ASP A 10 31.17 -47.94 42.26
C ASP A 10 32.01 -48.12 40.97
N SER A 11 32.50 -47.11 40.22
CA SER A 11 32.68 -45.67 40.44
C SER A 11 33.30 -44.97 39.19
N ILE A 12 33.42 -43.63 39.27
CA ILE A 12 34.43 -42.72 38.65
C ILE A 12 34.24 -42.25 37.17
N VAL A 13 33.80 -40.99 37.01
CA VAL A 13 33.87 -40.05 35.86
C VAL A 13 32.61 -39.82 35.00
N ASN A 14 32.37 -38.50 34.87
CA ASN A 14 31.37 -37.73 34.12
C ASN A 14 31.34 -37.98 32.61
N GLU A 15 30.15 -38.28 32.07
CA GLU A 15 29.75 -37.82 30.74
C GLU A 15 28.33 -37.25 30.87
N LYS A 16 28.21 -35.92 30.76
CA LYS A 16 26.92 -35.25 30.74
C LYS A 16 26.26 -35.60 29.40
N GLU A 17 25.22 -36.43 29.44
CA GLU A 17 24.31 -36.58 28.31
C GLU A 17 23.55 -35.27 28.11
N GLU A 18 23.88 -34.59 27.02
CA GLU A 18 23.16 -33.43 26.51
C GLU A 18 21.80 -33.92 25.97
N GLN A 19 20.75 -33.72 26.77
CA GLN A 19 19.37 -34.01 26.35
C GLN A 19 18.96 -32.99 25.27
N LEU A 20 18.92 -33.43 24.02
CA LEU A 20 18.31 -32.72 22.90
C LEU A 20 16.80 -32.59 23.15
N GLU A 21 16.38 -31.43 23.66
CA GLU A 21 14.98 -31.03 23.67
C GLU A 21 14.49 -30.84 22.22
N ILE A 22 13.55 -31.68 21.80
CA ILE A 22 12.80 -31.50 20.56
C ILE A 22 11.83 -30.33 20.77
N VAL A 23 12.28 -29.12 20.46
CA VAL A 23 11.41 -27.95 20.33
C VAL A 23 10.61 -28.10 19.04
N PRO A 24 9.26 -28.00 19.06
CA PRO A 24 8.49 -27.97 17.83
C PRO A 24 8.80 -26.68 17.07
N GLN A 25 9.68 -26.77 16.07
CA GLN A 25 9.91 -25.70 15.10
C GLN A 25 8.73 -25.65 14.13
N ASN A 26 7.67 -24.95 14.53
CA ASN A 26 6.77 -24.27 13.60
C ASN A 26 6.81 -22.77 13.93
N GLN A 27 7.97 -22.17 13.68
CA GLN A 27 8.02 -20.75 13.34
C GLN A 27 8.05 -20.69 11.82
N ASP A 28 6.86 -20.60 11.21
CA ASP A 28 6.72 -20.01 9.89
C ASP A 28 7.28 -18.59 9.98
N HIS A 29 8.58 -18.45 9.71
CA HIS A 29 9.21 -17.16 9.60
C HIS A 29 8.51 -16.43 8.46
N ASP A 30 7.77 -15.36 8.78
CA ASP A 30 7.17 -14.40 7.86
C ASP A 30 8.26 -13.68 7.04
N TYR A 31 8.95 -14.42 6.18
CA TYR A 31 9.94 -13.90 5.22
C TYR A 31 9.27 -13.04 4.13
N PHE A 32 7.93 -12.93 4.15
CA PHE A 32 7.13 -12.20 3.18
C PHE A 32 6.91 -10.73 3.50
N ASN A 33 7.34 -10.21 4.65
CA ASN A 33 7.45 -8.76 4.86
C ASN A 33 8.72 -8.20 4.21
N VAL A 34 8.99 -8.60 2.96
CA VAL A 34 9.93 -7.88 2.13
C VAL A 34 9.34 -6.48 1.96
N CYS A 35 9.98 -5.50 2.61
CA CYS A 35 9.76 -4.09 2.32
C CYS A 35 10.22 -3.88 0.87
N ILE A 36 9.30 -4.08 -0.08
CA ILE A 36 9.55 -3.87 -1.50
C ILE A 36 9.79 -2.37 -1.65
N LYS A 37 11.05 -1.96 -1.66
CA LYS A 37 11.43 -0.61 -2.08
C LYS A 37 10.92 -0.46 -3.51
N ALA A 38 10.08 0.56 -3.74
CA ALA A 38 9.60 0.86 -5.07
C ALA A 38 10.80 1.20 -5.96
N SER A 39 10.79 0.75 -7.21
CA SER A 39 11.80 1.20 -8.16
C SER A 39 11.56 2.67 -8.49
N PRO A 40 12.59 3.43 -8.92
CA PRO A 40 12.41 4.83 -9.32
C PRO A 40 11.33 5.02 -10.40
N TYR A 41 11.14 4.01 -11.25
CA TYR A 41 10.04 3.99 -12.21
C TYR A 41 8.67 3.93 -11.52
N VAL A 42 8.48 3.03 -10.55
CA VAL A 42 7.22 2.91 -9.79
C VAL A 42 6.94 4.19 -9.01
N GLU A 43 7.96 4.81 -8.42
CA GLU A 43 7.82 6.09 -7.72
C GLU A 43 7.32 7.19 -8.67
N ASN A 44 7.97 7.34 -9.83
CA ASN A 44 7.55 8.33 -10.84
C ASN A 44 6.11 8.09 -11.33
N VAL A 45 5.74 6.83 -11.58
CA VAL A 45 4.37 6.48 -11.98
C VAL A 45 3.38 6.76 -10.85
N THR A 46 3.76 6.48 -9.60
CA THR A 46 2.91 6.72 -8.44
C THR A 46 2.66 8.20 -8.24
N GLU A 47 3.68 9.03 -8.44
CA GLU A 47 3.55 10.49 -8.38
C GLU A 47 2.65 11.04 -9.50
N TYR A 48 2.78 10.51 -10.72
CA TYR A 48 1.85 10.84 -11.81
C TYR A 48 0.39 10.48 -11.45
N ILE A 49 0.17 9.32 -10.82
CA ILE A 49 -1.15 8.92 -10.33
C ILE A 49 -1.61 9.84 -9.18
N ALA A 50 -0.70 10.24 -8.29
CA ALA A 50 -0.98 11.14 -7.18
C ALA A 50 -1.49 12.50 -7.67
N GLY A 51 -1.00 13.02 -8.80
CA GLY A 51 -1.55 14.22 -9.43
C GLY A 51 -3.02 14.07 -9.84
N PHE A 52 -3.40 12.92 -10.39
CA PHE A 52 -4.81 12.61 -10.67
C PHE A 52 -5.63 12.52 -9.37
N VAL A 53 -5.09 11.92 -8.32
CA VAL A 53 -5.75 11.83 -7.01
C VAL A 53 -5.99 13.22 -6.44
N ALA A 54 -4.96 14.08 -6.38
CA ALA A 54 -5.07 15.46 -5.93
C ALA A 54 -6.20 16.20 -6.66
N ARG A 55 -6.22 16.15 -8.00
CA ARG A 55 -7.28 16.74 -8.82
C ARG A 55 -8.67 16.22 -8.45
N LYS A 56 -8.79 14.91 -8.23
CA LYS A 56 -10.07 14.28 -7.88
C LYS A 56 -10.54 14.68 -6.48
N VAL A 57 -9.62 14.80 -5.52
CA VAL A 57 -9.94 15.23 -4.15
C VAL A 57 -10.35 16.70 -4.13
N ILE A 58 -9.65 17.58 -4.85
CA ILE A 58 -9.99 19.01 -4.95
C ILE A 58 -11.42 19.22 -5.45
N ARG A 59 -11.85 18.43 -6.44
CA ARG A 59 -13.22 18.49 -6.97
C ARG A 59 -14.28 17.97 -5.99
N LYS A 60 -13.87 17.21 -4.97
CA LYS A 60 -14.75 16.60 -3.98
C LYS A 60 -14.91 17.45 -2.71
N ILE A 61 -13.91 18.27 -2.38
CA ILE A 61 -13.90 19.06 -1.15
C ILE A 61 -14.25 20.53 -1.41
N ASN A 62 -14.92 21.16 -0.45
CA ASN A 62 -15.34 22.57 -0.56
C ASN A 62 -14.43 23.53 0.23
N CYS A 63 -13.58 23.02 1.13
CA CYS A 63 -12.71 23.85 1.95
C CYS A 63 -11.48 24.33 1.15
N GLU A 64 -11.39 25.64 0.92
CA GLU A 64 -10.28 26.25 0.15
C GLU A 64 -8.93 26.06 0.83
N ILE A 65 -8.87 26.20 2.16
CA ILE A 65 -7.63 25.97 2.93
C ILE A 65 -7.15 24.54 2.72
N CYS A 66 -8.02 23.53 2.79
CA CYS A 66 -7.60 22.14 2.56
C CYS A 66 -7.16 21.88 1.11
N LYS A 67 -7.67 22.63 0.13
CA LYS A 67 -7.25 22.49 -1.27
C LYS A 67 -5.80 22.92 -1.50
N THR A 68 -5.31 23.93 -0.78
CA THR A 68 -3.93 24.42 -0.95
C THR A 68 -2.90 23.35 -0.56
N PHE A 69 -3.24 22.46 0.38
CA PHE A 69 -2.36 21.35 0.79
C PHE A 69 -2.29 20.18 -0.19
N LEU A 70 -3.10 20.18 -1.26
CA LEU A 70 -3.17 19.06 -2.22
C LEU A 70 -2.26 19.21 -3.45
N ILE A 71 -1.85 20.45 -3.77
CA ILE A 71 -1.06 20.77 -4.96
C ILE A 71 0.26 21.39 -4.53
N ASP A 72 1.32 21.11 -5.27
CA ASP A 72 2.59 21.83 -5.18
C ASP A 72 3.01 22.27 -6.59
N ASN A 73 3.07 23.58 -6.82
CA ASN A 73 3.37 24.14 -8.14
C ASN A 73 4.82 23.91 -8.57
N ASP A 74 5.71 23.68 -7.62
CA ASP A 74 7.15 23.54 -7.87
C ASP A 74 7.58 22.08 -8.07
N ASN A 75 6.66 21.14 -7.88
CA ASN A 75 6.99 19.73 -7.97
C ASN A 75 7.32 19.31 -9.43
N SER A 76 8.50 18.71 -9.61
CA SER A 76 9.16 18.50 -10.89
C SER A 76 9.39 17.01 -11.18
N ASN A 77 8.33 16.22 -11.27
CA ASN A 77 8.45 14.83 -11.71
C ASN A 77 8.70 14.74 -13.22
N VAL A 78 9.66 13.91 -13.63
CA VAL A 78 10.04 13.69 -15.04
C VAL A 78 8.86 13.24 -15.91
N LEU A 79 8.05 12.28 -15.44
CA LEU A 79 6.88 11.80 -16.18
C LEU A 79 5.80 12.87 -16.30
N ILE A 80 5.60 13.66 -15.25
CA ILE A 80 4.65 14.79 -15.29
C ILE A 80 5.15 15.80 -16.33
N GLN A 81 6.41 16.21 -16.29
CA GLN A 81 6.99 17.13 -17.28
C GLN A 81 6.85 16.62 -18.72
N LEU A 82 7.17 15.34 -18.96
CA LEU A 82 7.08 14.73 -20.29
C LEU A 82 5.63 14.61 -20.81
N LYS A 83 4.65 14.44 -19.93
CA LYS A 83 3.23 14.28 -20.31
C LYS A 83 2.42 15.55 -20.18
N ASN A 84 2.95 16.60 -19.58
CA ASN A 84 2.25 17.83 -19.36
C ASN A 84 2.03 18.56 -20.70
N ARG A 85 0.76 18.74 -21.07
CA ARG A 85 0.35 19.50 -22.25
C ARG A 85 -0.38 20.74 -21.75
N ASN A 86 0.15 21.92 -22.04
CA ASN A 86 -0.41 23.22 -21.67
C ASN A 86 -0.69 23.37 -20.16
N ASP A 87 0.21 22.89 -19.30
CA ASP A 87 0.08 22.97 -17.83
C ASP A 87 -1.23 22.44 -17.25
N ALA A 88 -1.88 21.50 -17.95
CA ALA A 88 -3.15 20.93 -17.54
C ALA A 88 -3.04 19.81 -16.49
N LEU A 89 -1.82 19.37 -16.17
CA LEU A 89 -1.58 18.31 -15.19
C LEU A 89 -1.39 18.88 -13.79
N TYR A 90 -2.09 18.30 -12.83
CA TYR A 90 -1.95 18.65 -11.43
C TYR A 90 -0.66 18.04 -10.88
N LYS A 91 0.17 18.87 -10.27
CA LYS A 91 1.36 18.47 -9.55
C LYS A 91 0.97 18.22 -8.09
N PRO A 92 1.04 16.97 -7.58
CA PRO A 92 0.61 16.67 -6.22
C PRO A 92 1.57 17.29 -5.21
N SER A 93 1.06 17.65 -4.03
CA SER A 93 1.92 18.02 -2.91
C SER A 93 2.75 16.82 -2.42
N LYS A 94 3.87 17.13 -1.73
CA LYS A 94 4.77 16.10 -1.18
C LYS A 94 4.03 15.13 -0.25
N ASP A 95 3.09 15.63 0.55
CA ASP A 95 2.27 14.80 1.44
C ASP A 95 1.34 13.88 0.66
N VAL A 96 0.66 14.39 -0.38
CA VAL A 96 -0.20 13.56 -1.25
C VAL A 96 0.63 12.48 -1.96
N ASN A 97 1.81 12.83 -2.47
CA ASN A 97 2.72 11.88 -3.11
C ASN A 97 3.15 10.79 -2.10
N PHE A 98 3.57 11.18 -0.91
CA PHE A 98 3.99 10.25 0.14
C PHE A 98 2.87 9.26 0.52
N ILE A 99 1.63 9.75 0.71
CA ILE A 99 0.47 8.89 0.99
C ILE A 99 0.28 7.87 -0.14
N CYS A 100 0.38 8.30 -1.40
CA CYS A 100 0.23 7.43 -2.56
C CYS A 100 1.36 6.39 -2.64
N CYS A 101 2.61 6.77 -2.37
CA CYS A 101 3.76 5.85 -2.33
C CYS A 101 3.61 4.77 -1.24
N VAL A 102 3.24 5.17 -0.02
CA VAL A 102 2.98 4.21 1.07
C VAL A 102 1.81 3.29 0.70
N SER A 103 0.74 3.85 0.11
CA SER A 103 -0.40 3.07 -0.36
C SER A 103 0.00 2.06 -1.44
N GLU A 104 0.81 2.46 -2.42
CA GLU A 104 1.29 1.58 -3.49
C GLU A 104 2.15 0.45 -2.91
N ARG A 105 3.03 0.75 -1.95
CA ARG A 105 3.83 -0.27 -1.29
C ARG A 105 2.95 -1.31 -0.58
N TRP A 106 1.96 -0.90 0.20
CA TRP A 106 1.02 -1.82 0.86
C TRP A 106 0.21 -2.66 -0.13
N ILE A 107 -0.22 -2.06 -1.24
CA ILE A 107 -0.94 -2.75 -2.31
C ILE A 107 -0.05 -3.80 -2.97
N ARG A 108 1.22 -3.47 -3.25
CA ARG A 108 2.18 -4.38 -3.89
C ARG A 108 2.67 -5.51 -2.97
N SER A 109 2.81 -5.24 -1.68
CA SER A 109 3.14 -6.26 -0.67
C SER A 109 1.96 -7.20 -0.37
N SER A 110 0.74 -6.82 -0.75
CA SER A 110 -0.43 -7.67 -0.58
C SER A 110 -0.48 -8.74 -1.67
N ASN A 111 -0.65 -10.00 -1.27
CA ASN A 111 -0.85 -11.09 -2.21
C ASN A 111 -2.19 -10.90 -2.95
N LEU A 112 -2.24 -11.22 -4.25
CA LEU A 112 -3.44 -11.10 -5.08
C LEU A 112 -4.64 -11.86 -4.49
N LYS A 113 -4.42 -13.02 -3.86
CA LYS A 113 -5.47 -13.77 -3.16
C LYS A 113 -6.07 -13.00 -1.97
N GLU A 114 -5.26 -12.22 -1.25
CA GLU A 114 -5.73 -11.37 -0.14
C GLU A 114 -6.62 -10.23 -0.67
N MET A 115 -6.40 -9.78 -1.91
CA MET A 115 -7.16 -8.68 -2.51
C MET A 115 -8.63 -9.01 -2.77
N TYR A 116 -8.98 -10.28 -2.90
CA TYR A 116 -10.37 -10.72 -3.09
C TYR A 116 -11.10 -11.00 -1.77
N LYS A 117 -10.41 -10.91 -0.63
CA LYS A 117 -11.04 -11.13 0.68
C LYS A 117 -11.97 -9.97 1.04
N LYS A 118 -13.00 -10.30 1.82
CA LYS A 118 -13.93 -9.29 2.36
C LYS A 118 -13.15 -8.21 3.11
N ASN A 119 -13.59 -6.96 2.95
CA ASN A 119 -13.07 -5.78 3.64
C ASN A 119 -11.58 -5.45 3.36
N VAL A 120 -11.02 -5.89 2.22
CA VAL A 120 -9.63 -5.57 1.84
C VAL A 120 -9.35 -4.06 1.86
N ILE A 121 -10.29 -3.25 1.37
CA ILE A 121 -10.14 -1.78 1.29
C ILE A 121 -9.95 -1.21 2.70
N ASN A 122 -10.78 -1.65 3.66
CA ASN A 122 -10.70 -1.18 5.05
C ASN A 122 -9.41 -1.65 5.73
N LYS A 123 -8.98 -2.90 5.49
CA LYS A 123 -7.71 -3.41 6.00
C LYS A 123 -6.52 -2.58 5.51
N LEU A 124 -6.46 -2.33 4.20
CA LEU A 124 -5.41 -1.50 3.60
C LEU A 124 -5.47 -0.07 4.15
N TYR A 125 -6.67 0.51 4.20
CA TYR A 125 -6.87 1.86 4.74
C TYR A 125 -6.34 2.01 6.17
N ILE A 126 -6.66 1.07 7.07
CA ILE A 126 -6.20 1.13 8.46
C ILE A 126 -4.67 1.08 8.52
N LYS A 127 -4.05 0.13 7.80
CA LYS A 127 -2.57 -0.03 7.77
C LYS A 127 -1.86 1.21 7.22
N ILE A 128 -2.37 1.75 6.11
CA ILE A 128 -1.81 2.94 5.48
C ILE A 128 -2.00 4.14 6.40
N LYS A 129 -3.21 4.35 6.92
CA LYS A 129 -3.52 5.48 7.81
C LYS A 129 -2.64 5.45 9.06
N SER A 130 -2.49 4.30 9.72
CA SER A 130 -1.62 4.18 10.90
C SER A 130 -0.17 4.55 10.62
N GLU A 131 0.32 4.28 9.41
CA GLU A 131 1.70 4.59 9.03
C GLU A 131 1.90 6.07 8.67
N VAL A 132 0.98 6.67 7.92
CA VAL A 132 1.17 8.03 7.40
C VAL A 132 0.68 9.12 8.36
N TYR A 133 -0.25 8.82 9.27
CA TYR A 133 -1.01 9.84 10.01
C TYR A 133 -0.14 10.86 10.74
N ASN A 134 0.97 10.42 11.33
CA ASN A 134 1.83 11.31 12.10
C ASN A 134 2.82 12.10 11.24
N SER A 135 3.13 11.68 10.02
CA SER A 135 4.21 12.27 9.20
C SER A 135 3.75 13.32 8.20
N ILE A 136 2.45 13.38 7.89
CA ILE A 136 1.89 14.22 6.83
C ILE A 136 1.14 15.43 7.37
N PHE A 137 1.04 16.47 6.54
CA PHE A 137 0.28 17.69 6.79
C PHE A 137 0.66 18.38 8.11
N ARG A 138 1.98 18.43 8.39
CA ARG A 138 2.56 19.14 9.54
C ARG A 138 2.77 20.60 9.18
N SER A 139 1.71 21.41 9.29
CA SER A 139 1.78 22.84 9.03
C SER A 139 0.99 23.56 10.11
N SER A 140 1.59 24.59 10.70
CA SER A 140 0.93 25.45 11.69
C SER A 140 -0.39 26.02 11.17
N ILE A 141 -0.46 26.32 9.87
CA ILE A 141 -1.67 26.82 9.21
C ILE A 141 -2.79 25.77 9.25
N LEU A 142 -2.47 24.51 8.99
CA LEU A 142 -3.48 23.45 9.03
C LEU A 142 -3.86 23.12 10.48
N ASP A 143 -2.90 23.12 11.40
CA ASP A 143 -3.13 22.85 12.81
C ASP A 143 -4.07 23.90 13.44
N GLU A 144 -3.84 25.18 13.12
CA GLU A 144 -4.75 26.27 13.50
C GLU A 144 -6.13 26.09 12.86
N HIS A 145 -6.19 25.75 11.58
CA HIS A 145 -7.44 25.53 10.84
C HIS A 145 -8.29 24.39 11.43
N VAL A 146 -7.67 23.34 11.99
CA VAL A 146 -8.38 22.21 12.62
C VAL A 146 -8.56 22.32 14.13
N SER A 147 -7.98 23.33 14.77
CA SER A 147 -7.93 23.49 16.24
C SER A 147 -9.30 23.44 16.93
N ASN A 148 -10.34 24.01 16.29
CA ASN A 148 -11.70 24.09 16.82
C ASN A 148 -12.61 22.94 16.33
N GLN A 149 -12.06 21.91 15.70
CA GLN A 149 -12.82 20.80 15.13
C GLN A 149 -12.77 19.56 16.04
N ASN A 150 -13.72 18.63 15.85
CA ASN A 150 -13.73 17.37 16.58
C ASN A 150 -12.49 16.52 16.24
N LEU A 151 -11.87 15.89 17.25
CA LEU A 151 -10.65 15.10 17.11
C LEU A 151 -10.75 13.99 16.05
N PHE A 152 -11.91 13.33 15.93
CA PHE A 152 -12.09 12.16 15.05
C PHE A 152 -12.70 12.49 13.69
N THR A 153 -13.12 13.73 13.47
CA THR A 153 -13.76 14.15 12.21
C THR A 153 -13.25 15.49 11.72
N ASN A 154 -12.06 15.93 12.16
CA ASN A 154 -11.45 17.14 11.64
C ASN A 154 -11.07 17.01 10.15
N HIS A 155 -10.88 18.14 9.50
CA HIS A 155 -10.59 18.21 8.08
C HIS A 155 -9.29 17.48 7.71
N ARG A 156 -8.29 17.45 8.60
CA ARG A 156 -7.04 16.71 8.38
C ARG A 156 -7.32 15.21 8.26
N ASP A 157 -8.09 14.64 9.20
CA ASP A 157 -8.48 13.25 9.16
C ASP A 157 -9.33 12.91 7.93
N GLN A 158 -10.28 13.78 7.59
CA GLN A 158 -11.10 13.63 6.38
C GLN A 158 -10.25 13.68 5.10
N LEU A 159 -9.28 14.59 5.02
CA LEU A 159 -8.38 14.74 3.88
C LEU A 159 -7.56 13.48 3.66
N ILE A 160 -6.92 12.98 4.73
CA ILE A 160 -6.15 11.73 4.72
C ILE A 160 -7.04 10.58 4.26
N THR A 161 -8.24 10.47 4.84
CA THR A 161 -9.20 9.42 4.51
C THR A 161 -9.62 9.45 3.04
N ILE A 162 -9.93 10.63 2.50
CA ILE A 162 -10.36 10.78 1.10
C ILE A 162 -9.19 10.46 0.14
N ILE A 163 -7.97 10.89 0.44
CA ILE A 163 -6.79 10.59 -0.40
C ILE A 163 -6.54 9.09 -0.45
N ILE A 164 -6.42 8.43 0.71
CA ILE A 164 -6.14 6.99 0.81
C ILE A 164 -7.22 6.18 0.07
N THR A 165 -8.49 6.42 0.38
CA THR A 165 -9.60 5.67 -0.23
C THR A 165 -9.70 5.88 -1.74
N THR A 166 -9.43 7.10 -2.22
CA THR A 166 -9.41 7.43 -3.65
C THR A 166 -8.29 6.67 -4.37
N PHE A 167 -7.09 6.64 -3.79
CA PHE A 167 -5.94 5.94 -4.37
C PHE A 167 -6.14 4.42 -4.37
N ILE A 168 -6.52 3.83 -3.23
CA ILE A 168 -6.78 2.37 -3.12
C ILE A 168 -7.81 1.93 -4.16
N THR A 169 -8.93 2.63 -4.26
CA THR A 169 -10.01 2.28 -5.19
C THR A 169 -9.53 2.36 -6.64
N LEU A 170 -8.77 3.39 -6.98
CA LEU A 170 -8.20 3.57 -8.31
C LEU A 170 -7.24 2.42 -8.67
N ARG A 171 -6.34 2.06 -7.75
CA ARG A 171 -5.35 1.00 -7.96
C ARG A 171 -5.95 -0.39 -8.01
N LEU A 172 -6.87 -0.73 -7.11
CA LEU A 172 -7.55 -2.02 -7.14
C LEU A 172 -8.36 -2.20 -8.42
N ARG A 173 -9.05 -1.15 -8.90
CA ARG A 173 -9.73 -1.18 -10.20
C ARG A 173 -8.75 -1.40 -11.36
N HIS A 174 -7.59 -0.75 -11.33
CA HIS A 174 -6.56 -0.96 -12.34
C HIS A 174 -6.08 -2.42 -12.35
N ILE A 175 -5.78 -2.98 -11.18
CA ILE A 175 -5.34 -4.38 -11.03
C ILE A 175 -6.41 -5.34 -11.56
N ALA A 176 -7.68 -5.16 -11.18
CA ALA A 176 -8.79 -5.97 -11.68
C ALA A 176 -8.92 -5.89 -13.21
N ASN A 177 -8.80 -4.70 -13.79
CA ASN A 177 -8.86 -4.51 -15.24
C ASN A 177 -7.67 -5.17 -15.98
N GLN A 178 -6.48 -5.22 -15.38
CA GLN A 178 -5.35 -5.93 -15.98
C GLN A 178 -5.59 -7.44 -16.02
N GLN A 179 -6.09 -8.01 -14.92
CA GLN A 179 -6.45 -9.43 -14.84
C GLN A 179 -7.55 -9.80 -15.84
N GLN A 180 -8.53 -8.92 -16.04
CA GLN A 180 -9.56 -9.12 -17.07
C GLN A 180 -8.96 -9.12 -18.50
N LYS A 181 -7.99 -8.26 -18.79
CA LYS A 181 -7.36 -8.22 -20.13
C LYS A 181 -6.55 -9.46 -20.43
N GLU A 182 -5.86 -10.01 -19.43
CA GLU A 182 -5.11 -11.27 -19.55
C GLU A 182 -6.05 -12.46 -19.86
N THR A 183 -7.28 -12.43 -19.35
CA THR A 183 -8.29 -13.48 -19.61
C THR A 183 -9.05 -13.29 -20.92
N MET A 184 -8.95 -12.13 -21.60
CA MET A 184 -9.58 -11.95 -22.90
C MET A 184 -8.81 -12.69 -24.00
N GLY A 185 -9.44 -13.71 -24.59
CA GLY A 185 -8.87 -14.46 -25.70
C GLY A 185 -8.47 -13.57 -26.88
N VAL A 186 -7.31 -13.87 -27.47
CA VAL A 186 -6.69 -13.21 -28.64
C VAL A 186 -7.73 -12.92 -29.74
N ARG A 187 -8.66 -13.85 -29.99
CA ARG A 187 -9.71 -13.74 -31.01
C ARG A 187 -10.70 -12.59 -30.78
N LYS A 188 -11.02 -12.25 -29.52
CA LYS A 188 -11.85 -11.07 -29.15
C LYS A 188 -11.08 -9.75 -29.28
N LYS A 189 -9.76 -9.78 -29.09
CA LYS A 189 -8.88 -8.61 -29.22
C LYS A 189 -8.69 -8.20 -30.68
N PHE A 190 -8.59 -9.18 -31.59
CA PHE A 190 -8.36 -8.96 -33.01
C PHE A 190 -9.62 -8.99 -33.88
N THR A 191 -10.82 -9.14 -33.31
CA THR A 191 -12.06 -9.26 -34.11
C THR A 191 -12.27 -8.05 -35.01
N LYS A 192 -11.94 -6.84 -34.54
CA LYS A 192 -11.99 -5.62 -35.36
C LYS A 192 -10.96 -5.65 -36.50
N LEU A 193 -9.74 -6.12 -36.24
CA LEU A 193 -8.69 -6.22 -37.29
C LEU A 193 -9.00 -7.30 -38.34
N ILE A 194 -9.77 -8.33 -37.99
CA ILE A 194 -10.21 -9.36 -38.93
C ILE A 194 -11.41 -8.86 -39.75
N LEU A 195 -12.33 -8.11 -39.13
CA LEU A 195 -13.50 -7.54 -39.81
C LEU A 195 -13.12 -6.50 -40.87
N PHE A 196 -12.12 -5.66 -40.62
CA PHE A 196 -11.67 -4.62 -41.56
C PHE A 196 -10.61 -5.10 -42.57
N ARG A 197 -10.32 -6.40 -42.65
CA ARG A 197 -9.33 -6.92 -43.61
C ARG A 197 -9.94 -7.26 -44.98
N ASN A 198 -11.26 -7.27 -45.07
CA ASN A 198 -12.03 -7.62 -46.28
C ASN A 198 -12.93 -6.46 -46.75
N GLU A 199 -12.69 -5.23 -46.27
CA GLU A 199 -13.18 -3.98 -46.88
C GLU A 199 -12.04 -3.35 -47.69
#